data_AF-A0AAJ4JYI3-F1
#
_entry.id   AF-A0AAJ4JYI3-F1
#
_cell.length_a   1.000
_cell.length_b   1.000
_cell.length_c   1.000
_cell.angle_alpha   90.00
_cell.angle_beta   90.00
_cell.angle_gamma   90.00
#
_symmetry.space_group_name_H-M   'P 1'
#
loop_
_entity.id
_entity.type
_entity.pdbx_description
1 polymer ?
#
loop_
_entity_poly.entity_id
_entity_poly.type
_entity_poly.pdbx_seq_one_letter_code
_entity_poly.pdbx_strand_id
1 'polypeptide(L)' 'MEQVVTHYGETIQEHSVDWYKKQLLKDFSVQFIKDSLLPQLFEWSNAYKAAVELTK' A
#
# COMPACT_ATOMS: atom_id res chain seq x y z
N MET A 1 8.12 -9.76 7.20
CA MET A 1 8.35 -9.33 5.81
C MET A 1 7.95 -10.48 4.92
N GLU A 2 7.31 -10.16 3.80
CA GLU A 2 6.82 -11.09 2.79
C GLU A 2 7.48 -10.74 1.47
N GLN A 3 7.77 -11.77 0.68
CA GLN A 3 8.30 -11.58 -0.66
C GLN A 3 7.14 -11.32 -1.61
N VAL A 4 7.19 -10.20 -2.33
CA VAL A 4 6.10 -9.76 -3.21
C VAL A 4 6.64 -9.35 -4.56
N VAL A 5 5.79 -9.50 -5.57
CA VAL A 5 6.09 -9.10 -6.94
C VAL A 5 5.48 -7.72 -7.18
N THR A 6 6.30 -6.74 -7.55
CA THR A 6 5.87 -5.39 -7.92
C THR A 6 5.11 -5.40 -9.23
N HIS A 7 4.51 -4.27 -9.60
CA HIS A 7 3.81 -4.14 -10.88
C HIS A 7 4.74 -4.33 -12.10
N TYR A 8 6.04 -4.11 -11.95
CA TYR A 8 7.04 -4.31 -13.01
C TYR A 8 7.64 -5.72 -13.03
N GLY A 9 7.16 -6.63 -12.18
CA GLY A 9 7.65 -8.00 -12.10
C GLY A 9 8.90 -8.17 -11.25
N GLU A 10 9.30 -7.16 -10.48
CA GLU A 10 10.45 -7.25 -9.57
C GLU A 10 10.05 -7.88 -8.24
N THR A 11 10.94 -8.67 -7.66
CA THR A 11 10.69 -9.34 -6.39
C THR A 11 11.33 -8.54 -5.25
N ILE A 12 10.52 -7.99 -4.36
CA ILE A 12 10.97 -7.19 -3.22
C ILE A 12 10.46 -7.78 -1.89
N GLN A 13 11.04 -7.33 -0.78
CA GLN A 13 10.57 -7.68 0.57
C GLN A 13 9.73 -6.53 1.12
N GLU A 14 8.47 -6.79 1.45
CA GLU A 14 7.54 -5.81 2.00
C GLU A 14 6.91 -6.28 3.32
N HIS A 15 6.29 -5.36 4.06
CA HIS A 15 5.41 -5.75 5.16
C HIS A 15 4.08 -6.34 4.63
N SER A 16 3.32 -7.00 5.51
CA SER A 16 2.00 -7.51 5.15
C SER A 16 1.02 -6.37 4.88
N VAL A 17 -0.03 -6.65 4.10
CA VAL A 17 -1.10 -5.68 3.78
C VAL A 17 -1.71 -5.10 5.06
N ASP A 18 -2.00 -5.93 6.07
CA ASP A 18 -2.57 -5.47 7.34
C ASP A 18 -1.63 -4.55 8.13
N TRP A 19 -0.32 -4.76 8.02
CA TRP A 19 0.65 -3.86 8.63
C TRP A 19 0.59 -2.49 7.97
N TYR A 20 0.55 -2.44 6.63
CA TYR A 20 0.43 -1.17 5.89
C TYR A 20 -0.90 -0.47 6.17
N LYS A 21 -2.02 -1.19 6.29
CA LYS A 21 -3.30 -0.58 6.67
C LYS A 21 -3.21 0.18 7.99
N LYS A 22 -2.56 -0.43 8.99
CA LYS A 22 -2.35 0.19 10.31
C LYS A 22 -1.47 1.44 10.24
N GLN A 23 -0.41 1.42 9.44
CA GLN A 23 0.46 2.61 9.27
C GLN A 23 -0.26 3.72 8.50
N LEU A 24 -0.92 3.39 7.39
CA LEU A 24 -1.62 4.37 6.57
C LEU A 24 -2.70 5.11 7.36
N LEU A 25 -3.50 4.40 8.15
CA LEU A 25 -4.53 5.01 9.00
C LEU A 25 -3.97 5.76 10.22
N LYS A 26 -2.72 5.52 10.60
CA LYS A 26 -2.07 6.23 11.71
C LYS A 26 -1.69 7.65 11.29
N ASP A 27 -1.18 7.80 10.08
CA ASP A 27 -0.56 9.05 9.62
C ASP A 27 -1.44 9.82 8.61
N PHE A 28 -2.40 9.16 7.95
CA PHE A 28 -3.19 9.75 6.88
C PHE A 28 -4.69 9.49 6.99
N SER A 29 -5.49 10.45 6.52
CA SER A 29 -6.94 10.25 6.35
C SER A 29 -7.23 9.38 5.12
N VAL A 30 -8.36 8.66 5.15
CA VAL A 30 -8.82 7.86 4.00
C VAL A 30 -8.92 8.70 2.72
N GLN A 31 -9.39 9.95 2.83
CA GLN A 31 -9.48 10.87 1.70
C GLN A 31 -8.09 11.19 1.11
N PHE A 32 -7.10 11.47 1.96
CA PHE A 32 -5.73 11.72 1.51
C PHE A 32 -5.09 10.48 0.90
N ILE A 33 -5.36 9.30 1.47
CA ILE A 33 -4.89 8.03 0.90
C ILE A 33 -5.43 7.84 -0.51
N LYS A 34 -6.71 8.14 -0.72
CA LYS A 34 -7.39 8.02 -2.02
C LYS A 34 -6.86 9.01 -3.06
N ASP A 35 -6.79 10.29 -2.69
CA ASP A 35 -6.54 11.36 -3.65
C ASP A 35 -5.05 11.55 -3.95
N SER A 36 -4.18 11.28 -2.98
CA SER A 36 -2.75 11.60 -3.06
C SER A 36 -1.84 10.38 -3.04
N LEU A 37 -2.06 9.40 -2.16
CA LEU A 37 -1.10 8.29 -1.95
C LEU A 37 -1.31 7.13 -2.92
N LEU A 38 -2.54 6.86 -3.33
CA LEU A 38 -2.89 5.73 -4.19
C LEU A 38 -2.04 5.67 -5.49
N PRO A 39 -1.82 6.78 -6.22
CA PRO A 39 -0.94 6.80 -7.40
C PRO A 39 0.54 6.57 -7.05
N GLN A 40 1.00 7.05 -5.89
CA GLN A 40 2.40 6.97 -5.47
C GLN A 40 2.77 5.56 -4.99
N LEU A 41 1.80 4.83 -4.45
CA LEU A 41 2.01 3.48 -3.91
C LEU A 41 1.96 2.39 -4.97
N PHE A 42 1.63 2.71 -6.23
CA PHE A 42 1.39 1.71 -7.28
C PHE A 42 2.51 0.66 -7.43
N GLU A 43 3.76 1.07 -7.22
CA GLU A 43 4.94 0.18 -7.32
C GLU A 43 5.11 -0.73 -6.10
N TRP A 44 4.52 -0.36 -4.97
CA TRP A 44 4.65 -0.99 -3.66
C TRP A 44 3.51 -1.97 -3.42
N SER A 45 3.54 -3.11 -4.10
CA SER A 45 2.47 -4.12 -4.19
C SER A 45 1.54 -4.21 -2.97
N ASN A 46 2.07 -4.49 -1.77
CA ASN A 46 1.26 -4.66 -0.58
C ASN A 46 0.77 -3.32 0.00
N ALA A 47 1.56 -2.26 -0.09
CA ALA A 47 1.14 -0.93 0.33
C ALA A 47 0.02 -0.38 -0.56
N TYR A 48 0.11 -0.61 -1.88
CA TYR A 48 -0.95 -0.31 -2.84
C TYR A 48 -2.23 -1.07 -2.52
N LYS A 49 -2.14 -2.39 -2.33
CA LYS A 49 -3.31 -3.22 -1.96
C LYS A 49 -3.95 -2.72 -0.68
N ALA A 50 -3.15 -2.38 0.33
CA ALA A 50 -3.66 -1.80 1.58
C ALA A 50 -4.41 -0.48 1.34
N ALA A 51 -3.83 0.44 0.57
CA ALA A 51 -4.47 1.72 0.23
C ALA A 51 -5.78 1.53 -0.56
N VAL A 52 -5.80 0.61 -1.53
CA VAL A 52 -7.01 0.24 -2.29
C VAL A 52 -8.09 -0.32 -1.38
N GLU A 53 -7.74 -1.23 -0.47
CA GLU A 53 -8.71 -1.83 0.45
C GLU A 53 -9.28 -0.83 1.46
N LEU A 54 -8.49 0.18 1.86
CA LEU A 54 -8.95 1.23 2.78
C LEU A 54 -9.85 2.29 2.12
N THR A 55 -9.81 2.40 0.79
CA THR A 55 -10.48 3.48 0.03
C THR A 55 -11.64 3.01 -0.85
N LYS A 56 -11.95 1.71 -0.79
CA LYS A 56 -13.17 1.09 -1.34
C LYS A 56 -14.37 1.35 -0.44
#